data_AF-X0S348-F1
#
_entry.id   AF-X0S348-F1
#
_cell.length_a   1.000
_cell.length_b   1.000
_cell.length_c   1.000
_cell.angle_alpha   90.00
_cell.angle_beta   90.00
_cell.angle_gamma   90.00
#
_symmetry.space_group_name_H-M   'P 1'
#
loop_
_entity.id
_entity.type
_entity.pdbx_description
1 polymer ?
#
loop_
_entity_poly.entity_id
_entity_poly.type
_entity_poly.pdbx_seq_one_letter_code
_entity_poly.pdbx_strand_id
1 'polypeptide(L)'
;TLLVAGFNKDGSHEVYTCIIPGEVQKKRDSREKNKEYGASWVGQNDVVSRIVLGFDGRISNLKFVNEAMKDLGQEEVRKQLGGLQYAIQWGTMTLQDAIDFCTLMVQTTSAIQRFSDGIIANPGDMPGVGGPVDVAVITADQGFTWVNRKKLKIEGKEIDLD
;
A
#
# COMPACT_ATOMS: atom_id res chain seq x y z
N THR A 1 -9.43 -5.03 -7.14
CA THR A 1 -9.34 -3.67 -6.58
C THR A 1 -8.37 -2.85 -7.40
N LEU A 2 -8.69 -1.59 -7.66
CA LEU A 2 -7.82 -0.61 -8.32
C LEU A 2 -7.51 0.54 -7.36
N LEU A 3 -6.32 1.15 -7.52
CA LEU A 3 -6.00 2.44 -6.93
C LEU A 3 -6.01 3.49 -8.04
N VAL A 4 -6.66 4.62 -7.78
CA VAL A 4 -6.71 5.76 -8.69
C VAL A 4 -6.19 6.98 -7.93
N ALA A 5 -5.17 7.65 -8.45
CA ALA A 5 -4.57 8.82 -7.84
C ALA A 5 -4.30 9.88 -8.90
N GLY A 6 -4.34 11.15 -8.53
CA GLY A 6 -4.01 12.24 -9.45
C GLY A 6 -4.29 13.63 -8.88
N PHE A 7 -4.11 14.62 -9.74
CA PHE A 7 -4.38 16.03 -9.46
C PHE A 7 -5.65 16.49 -10.19
N ASN A 8 -6.42 17.32 -9.52
CA ASN A 8 -7.56 18.05 -10.04
C ASN A 8 -7.09 19.33 -10.76
N LYS A 9 -7.98 19.92 -11.58
CA LYS A 9 -7.69 21.15 -12.33
C LYS A 9 -7.39 22.36 -11.43
N ASP A 10 -7.88 22.35 -10.19
CA ASP A 10 -7.63 23.38 -9.18
C ASP A 10 -6.32 23.14 -8.40
N GLY A 11 -5.53 22.12 -8.77
CA GLY A 11 -4.27 21.76 -8.12
C GLY A 11 -4.43 20.90 -6.87
N SER A 12 -5.65 20.60 -6.44
CA SER A 12 -5.88 19.64 -5.35
C SER A 12 -5.51 18.22 -5.81
N HIS A 13 -5.23 17.30 -4.87
CA HIS A 13 -4.96 15.90 -5.19
C HIS A 13 -5.87 14.95 -4.40
N GLU A 14 -6.16 13.79 -5.00
CA GLU A 14 -7.06 12.79 -4.43
C GLU A 14 -6.55 11.38 -4.71
N VAL A 15 -6.92 10.44 -3.84
CA VAL A 15 -6.66 9.01 -4.03
C VAL A 15 -7.92 8.23 -3.72
N TYR A 16 -8.25 7.28 -4.58
CA TYR A 16 -9.41 6.40 -4.48
C TYR A 16 -8.99 4.94 -4.53
N THR A 17 -9.77 4.10 -3.86
CA THR A 17 -9.76 2.65 -4.03
C THR A 17 -11.08 2.23 -4.65
N CYS A 18 -11.02 1.52 -5.77
CA CYS A 18 -12.19 1.05 -6.50
C CYS A 18 -12.26 -0.48 -6.45
N ILE A 19 -13.31 -1.04 -5.85
CA ILE A 19 -13.58 -2.48 -5.85
C ILE A 19 -14.47 -2.78 -7.06
N ILE A 20 -14.16 -3.82 -7.83
CA ILE A 20 -14.89 -4.16 -9.06
C ILE A 20 -15.33 -5.63 -9.01
N PRO A 21 -16.64 -5.92 -9.06
CA PRO A 21 -17.74 -4.98 -8.81
C PRO A 21 -17.73 -4.53 -7.34
N GLY A 22 -18.11 -3.29 -7.03
CA GLY A 22 -18.15 -2.83 -5.65
C GLY A 22 -18.02 -1.33 -5.46
N GLU A 23 -17.63 -0.96 -4.25
CA GLU A 23 -17.58 0.42 -3.78
C GLU A 23 -16.35 1.17 -4.29
N VAL A 24 -16.54 2.47 -4.55
CA VAL A 24 -15.47 3.44 -4.74
C VAL A 24 -15.29 4.21 -3.42
N GLN A 25 -14.12 4.07 -2.81
CA GLN A 25 -13.79 4.69 -1.53
C GLN A 25 -12.74 5.77 -1.73
N LYS A 26 -13.05 7.01 -1.34
CA LYS A 26 -12.06 8.09 -1.28
C LYS A 26 -11.11 7.85 -0.10
N LYS A 27 -9.83 7.69 -0.38
CA LYS A 27 -8.76 7.44 0.61
C LYS A 27 -8.02 8.70 1.02
N ARG A 28 -7.85 9.66 0.10
CA ARG A 28 -7.28 10.99 0.40
C ARG A 28 -8.00 12.09 -0.36
N ASP A 29 -7.96 13.26 0.25
CA ASP A 29 -8.34 14.53 -0.34
C ASP A 29 -7.43 15.62 0.25
N SER A 30 -6.69 16.36 -0.59
CA SER A 30 -5.90 17.52 -0.13
C SER A 30 -6.76 18.59 0.54
N ARG A 31 -8.08 18.60 0.30
CA ARG A 31 -9.00 19.58 0.86
C ARG A 31 -9.54 19.16 2.24
N GLU A 32 -9.31 17.92 2.66
CA GLU A 32 -9.74 17.39 3.97
C GLU A 32 -8.58 17.34 4.96
N LYS A 33 -8.69 18.10 6.06
CA LYS A 33 -7.66 18.15 7.11
C LYS A 33 -7.39 16.75 7.70
N ASN A 34 -6.12 16.38 7.82
CA ASN A 34 -5.62 15.08 8.28
C ASN A 34 -5.88 13.90 7.32
N LYS A 35 -6.27 14.16 6.07
CA LYS A 35 -6.47 13.15 5.02
C LYS A 35 -5.77 13.51 3.71
N GLU A 36 -4.87 14.49 3.77
CA GLU A 36 -4.14 15.00 2.61
C GLU A 36 -3.10 13.96 2.14
N TYR A 37 -2.41 13.31 3.07
CA TYR A 37 -1.20 12.52 2.80
C TYR A 37 -1.22 11.11 3.41
N GLY A 38 -0.26 10.26 3.00
CA GLY A 38 -0.04 8.91 3.53
C GLY A 38 0.51 7.89 2.51
N ALA A 39 0.42 6.59 2.79
CA ALA A 39 0.49 5.51 1.78
C ALA A 39 -0.80 4.66 1.61
N SER A 40 -0.99 4.02 0.45
CA SER A 40 -2.07 3.06 0.17
C SER A 40 -1.51 1.88 -0.63
N TRP A 41 -1.98 0.67 -0.34
CA TRP A 41 -1.46 -0.56 -0.94
C TRP A 41 -2.58 -1.56 -1.22
N VAL A 42 -2.41 -2.33 -2.28
CA VAL A 42 -3.31 -3.41 -2.73
C VAL A 42 -2.47 -4.63 -3.15
N GLY A 43 -3.10 -5.80 -3.26
CA GLY A 43 -2.40 -7.07 -3.52
C GLY A 43 -2.08 -7.81 -2.22
N GLN A 44 -0.96 -8.52 -2.18
CA GLN A 44 -0.46 -9.16 -0.96
C GLN A 44 0.28 -8.14 -0.10
N ASN A 45 -0.35 -7.74 1.00
CA ASN A 45 0.04 -6.57 1.78
C ASN A 45 0.33 -6.89 3.26
N ASP A 46 0.46 -8.16 3.62
CA ASP A 46 0.66 -8.60 4.99
C ASP A 46 1.98 -8.08 5.56
N VAL A 47 3.06 -8.11 4.78
CA VAL A 47 4.39 -7.62 5.19
C VAL A 47 4.39 -6.11 5.41
N VAL A 48 3.92 -5.32 4.43
CA VAL A 48 3.84 -3.85 4.57
C VAL A 48 2.90 -3.44 5.70
N SER A 49 1.78 -4.15 5.89
CA SER A 49 0.85 -3.86 6.99
C SER A 49 1.49 -4.16 8.34
N ARG A 50 2.22 -5.27 8.49
CA ARG A 50 2.96 -5.59 9.72
C ARG A 50 4.01 -4.55 10.05
N ILE A 51 4.76 -4.09 9.03
CA ILE A 51 5.81 -3.09 9.22
C ILE A 51 5.17 -1.74 9.58
N VAL A 52 4.23 -1.25 8.78
CA VAL A 52 3.71 0.12 8.94
C VAL A 52 2.71 0.21 10.09
N LEU A 53 1.74 -0.71 10.16
CA LEU A 53 0.65 -0.69 11.14
C LEU A 53 0.98 -1.45 12.44
N GLY A 54 2.08 -2.20 12.47
CA GLY A 54 2.55 -2.94 13.65
C GLY A 54 1.96 -4.33 13.82
N PHE A 55 1.01 -4.75 12.97
CA PHE A 55 0.35 -6.06 13.09
C PHE A 55 -0.15 -6.60 11.74
N ASP A 56 -0.47 -7.89 11.71
CA ASP A 56 -1.08 -8.55 10.54
C ASP A 56 -2.54 -8.12 10.37
N GLY A 57 -2.97 -7.72 9.18
CA GLY A 57 -4.35 -7.32 8.91
C GLY A 57 -5.40 -8.38 9.27
N ARG A 58 -5.02 -9.65 9.40
CA ARG A 58 -5.87 -10.77 9.86
C ARG A 58 -6.01 -10.84 11.38
N ILE A 59 -5.51 -9.86 12.14
CA ILE A 59 -5.58 -9.84 13.61
C ILE A 59 -7.03 -9.98 14.11
N SER A 60 -8.01 -9.46 13.37
CA SER A 60 -9.43 -9.59 13.69
C SER A 60 -9.95 -11.02 13.56
N ASN A 61 -9.18 -11.97 13.02
CA ASN A 61 -9.56 -13.38 12.96
C ASN A 61 -9.17 -14.13 14.25
N LEU A 62 -8.33 -13.53 15.10
CA LEU A 62 -7.93 -14.15 16.35
C LEU A 62 -9.10 -14.12 17.34
N LYS A 63 -9.33 -15.25 18.03
CA LYS A 63 -10.46 -15.40 18.95
C LYS A 63 -10.47 -14.33 20.04
N PHE A 64 -9.34 -14.12 20.72
CA PHE A 64 -9.24 -13.14 21.81
C PHE A 64 -9.46 -11.70 21.33
N VAL A 65 -9.08 -11.38 20.07
CA VAL A 65 -9.30 -10.05 19.48
C VAL A 65 -10.79 -9.85 19.17
N ASN A 66 -11.46 -10.88 18.64
CA ASN A 66 -12.91 -10.84 18.43
C ASN A 66 -13.68 -10.68 19.74
N GLU A 67 -13.28 -11.39 20.79
CA GLU A 67 -13.87 -11.25 22.13
C GLU A 67 -13.68 -9.83 22.66
N ALA A 68 -12.46 -9.29 22.60
CA ALA A 68 -12.19 -7.90 22.97
C ALA A 68 -13.01 -6.89 22.14
N MET A 69 -13.22 -7.13 20.84
CA MET A 69 -14.06 -6.28 20.00
C MET A 69 -15.55 -6.31 20.39
N LYS A 70 -16.04 -7.42 20.95
CA LYS A 70 -17.41 -7.52 21.48
C LYS A 70 -17.54 -6.80 22.83
N ASP A 71 -16.51 -6.91 23.68
CA ASP A 71 -16.53 -6.38 25.04
C ASP A 71 -16.23 -4.87 25.09
N LEU A 72 -15.19 -4.42 24.37
CA LEU A 72 -14.71 -3.03 24.36
C LEU A 72 -15.29 -2.20 23.20
N GLY A 73 -15.82 -2.89 22.17
CA GLY A 73 -16.26 -2.28 20.93
C GLY A 73 -15.15 -2.23 19.86
N GLN A 74 -15.55 -2.40 18.58
CA GLN A 74 -14.61 -2.47 17.46
C GLN A 74 -13.74 -1.21 17.32
N GLU A 75 -14.32 -0.02 17.47
CA GLU A 75 -13.61 1.24 17.27
C GLU A 75 -12.54 1.48 18.33
N GLU A 76 -12.80 1.10 19.60
CA GLU A 76 -11.82 1.23 20.66
C GLU A 76 -10.63 0.27 20.46
N VAL A 77 -10.92 -0.98 20.08
CA VAL A 77 -9.85 -1.94 19.73
C VAL A 77 -9.03 -1.44 18.54
N ARG A 78 -9.68 -0.93 17.49
CA ARG A 78 -8.97 -0.35 16.32
C ARG A 78 -8.10 0.83 16.70
N LYS A 79 -8.60 1.71 17.57
CA LYS A 79 -7.85 2.87 18.07
C LYS A 79 -6.60 2.43 18.84
N GLN A 80 -6.71 1.44 19.72
CA GLN A 80 -5.56 0.92 20.47
C GLN A 80 -4.53 0.24 19.56
N LEU A 81 -4.99 -0.59 18.61
CA LEU A 81 -4.11 -1.21 17.60
C LEU A 81 -3.43 -0.15 16.72
N GLY A 82 -4.14 0.92 16.38
CA GLY A 82 -3.58 2.07 15.65
C GLY A 82 -2.42 2.76 16.39
N GLY A 83 -2.34 2.61 17.71
CA GLY A 83 -1.21 3.10 18.52
C GLY A 83 0.12 2.37 18.26
N LEU A 84 0.10 1.22 17.57
CA LEU A 84 1.29 0.47 17.18
C LEU A 84 1.87 0.92 15.83
N GLN A 85 1.12 1.73 15.09
CA GLN A 85 1.55 2.23 13.78
C GLN A 85 2.76 3.15 13.93
N TYR A 86 3.73 3.06 13.01
CA TYR A 86 4.79 4.05 12.95
C TYR A 86 4.24 5.45 12.69
N ALA A 87 4.71 6.42 13.48
CA ALA A 87 4.38 7.84 13.34
C ALA A 87 5.12 8.48 12.14
N ILE A 88 4.74 8.08 10.94
CA ILE A 88 5.36 8.54 9.69
C ILE A 88 4.84 9.93 9.33
N GLN A 89 5.77 10.87 9.10
CA GLN A 89 5.46 12.24 8.69
C GLN A 89 5.22 12.33 7.18
N TRP A 90 4.07 11.84 6.75
CA TRP A 90 3.74 11.73 5.32
C TRP A 90 3.72 13.07 4.58
N GLY A 91 3.27 14.15 5.23
CA GLY A 91 3.17 15.47 4.62
C GLY A 91 4.51 16.18 4.42
N THR A 92 5.60 15.65 4.99
CA THR A 92 6.96 16.20 4.84
C THR A 92 7.86 15.30 4.00
N MET A 93 7.35 14.17 3.48
CA MET A 93 8.11 13.31 2.59
C MET A 93 8.43 14.05 1.29
N THR A 94 9.68 14.00 0.85
CA THR A 94 10.03 14.41 -0.50
C THR A 94 9.51 13.39 -1.51
N LEU A 95 9.47 13.77 -2.79
CA LEU A 95 9.12 12.83 -3.87
C LEU A 95 10.07 11.61 -3.89
N GLN A 96 11.36 11.83 -3.60
CA GLN A 96 12.35 10.76 -3.52
C GLN A 96 12.07 9.83 -2.34
N ASP A 97 11.78 10.36 -1.15
CA ASP A 97 11.44 9.54 0.02
C ASP A 97 10.20 8.66 -0.26
N ALA A 98 9.20 9.21 -0.97
CA ALA A 98 8.00 8.47 -1.35
C ALA A 98 8.32 7.32 -2.33
N ILE A 99 9.19 7.56 -3.32
CA ILE A 99 9.69 6.54 -4.26
C ILE A 99 10.45 5.44 -3.51
N ASP A 100 11.36 5.82 -2.62
CA ASP A 100 12.20 4.90 -1.87
C ASP A 100 11.36 4.08 -0.90
N PHE A 101 10.41 4.70 -0.19
CA PHE A 101 9.46 4.01 0.68
C PHE A 101 8.64 2.96 -0.10
N CYS A 102 8.05 3.33 -1.23
CA CYS A 102 7.23 2.41 -2.02
C CYS A 102 8.06 1.24 -2.54
N THR A 103 9.26 1.53 -3.05
CA THR A 103 10.19 0.52 -3.57
C THR A 103 10.64 -0.44 -2.48
N LEU A 104 11.01 0.10 -1.32
CA LEU A 104 11.42 -0.68 -0.14
C LEU A 104 10.31 -1.61 0.32
N MET A 105 9.06 -1.15 0.40
CA MET A 105 7.95 -1.98 0.86
C MET A 105 7.66 -3.15 -0.10
N VAL A 106 7.72 -2.93 -1.41
CA VAL A 106 7.56 -4.01 -2.40
C VAL A 106 8.72 -5.00 -2.34
N GLN A 107 9.96 -4.51 -2.28
CA GLN A 107 11.15 -5.36 -2.18
C GLN A 107 11.18 -6.18 -0.88
N THR A 108 10.82 -5.56 0.24
CA THR A 108 10.74 -6.24 1.54
C THR A 108 9.68 -7.33 1.52
N THR A 109 8.52 -7.04 0.93
CA THR A 109 7.45 -8.04 0.75
C THR A 109 7.96 -9.22 -0.08
N SER A 110 8.60 -8.96 -1.22
CA SER A 110 9.19 -10.01 -2.05
C SER A 110 10.26 -10.82 -1.32
N ALA A 111 11.13 -10.16 -0.56
CA ALA A 111 12.20 -10.81 0.19
C ALA A 111 11.65 -11.77 1.25
N ILE A 112 10.65 -11.36 2.03
CA ILE A 112 10.02 -12.21 3.03
C ILE A 112 9.30 -13.39 2.38
N GLN A 113 8.58 -13.16 1.29
CA GLN A 113 7.83 -14.22 0.61
C GLN A 113 8.71 -15.36 0.08
N ARG A 114 10.00 -15.13 -0.16
CA ARG A 114 10.95 -16.20 -0.53
C ARG A 114 11.21 -17.22 0.59
N PHE A 115 10.92 -16.86 1.83
CA PHE A 115 11.22 -17.67 3.02
C PHE A 115 9.94 -18.07 3.77
N SER A 116 8.76 -17.79 3.22
CA SER A 116 7.48 -18.05 3.88
C SER A 116 6.52 -18.81 2.97
N ASP A 117 5.83 -19.80 3.55
CA ASP A 117 4.68 -20.48 2.95
C ASP A 117 3.40 -20.03 3.67
N GLY A 118 3.13 -18.72 3.63
CA GLY A 118 2.08 -18.09 4.43
C GLY A 118 2.44 -17.92 5.91
N ILE A 119 1.41 -17.76 6.74
CA ILE A 119 1.54 -17.62 8.20
C ILE A 119 1.24 -18.96 8.87
N ILE A 120 1.73 -19.18 10.10
CA ILE A 120 1.51 -20.44 10.84
C ILE A 120 0.02 -20.79 10.94
N ALA A 121 -0.86 -19.79 11.12
CA ALA A 121 -2.31 -20.02 11.21
C ALA A 121 -3.00 -20.26 9.85
N ASN A 122 -2.30 -20.04 8.74
CA ASN A 122 -2.81 -20.22 7.37
C ASN A 122 -1.63 -20.53 6.42
N PRO A 123 -1.05 -21.74 6.49
CA PRO A 123 0.05 -22.14 5.62
C PRO A 123 -0.45 -22.37 4.18
N GLY A 124 0.47 -22.47 3.22
CA GLY A 124 0.15 -22.70 1.81
C GLY A 124 -0.18 -21.43 1.02
N ASP A 125 0.15 -20.24 1.54
CA ASP A 125 -0.03 -18.99 0.81
C ASP A 125 1.09 -18.84 -0.24
N MET A 126 0.72 -18.67 -1.51
CA MET A 126 1.69 -18.67 -2.61
C MET A 126 2.33 -17.28 -2.77
N PRO A 127 3.67 -17.17 -2.79
CA PRO A 127 4.38 -15.93 -3.10
C PRO A 127 3.92 -15.31 -4.42
N GLY A 128 3.38 -14.10 -4.36
CA GLY A 128 2.87 -13.35 -5.51
C GLY A 128 3.65 -12.06 -5.80
N VAL A 129 4.53 -11.62 -4.90
CA VAL A 129 5.30 -10.37 -5.04
C VAL A 129 6.75 -10.66 -5.40
N GLY A 130 7.20 -10.15 -6.54
CA GLY A 130 8.59 -10.28 -6.97
C GLY A 130 8.92 -9.59 -8.28
N GLY A 131 10.16 -9.80 -8.72
CA GLY A 131 10.72 -9.15 -9.90
C GLY A 131 11.06 -7.66 -9.68
N PRO A 132 11.49 -6.96 -10.74
CA PRO A 132 11.80 -5.53 -10.65
C PRO A 132 10.55 -4.68 -10.40
N VAL A 133 10.70 -3.61 -9.60
CA VAL A 133 9.62 -2.67 -9.25
C VAL A 133 9.52 -1.57 -10.32
N ASP A 134 8.34 -1.40 -10.91
CA ASP A 134 8.06 -0.23 -11.74
C ASP A 134 7.57 0.91 -10.85
N VAL A 135 7.99 2.13 -11.16
CA VAL A 135 7.65 3.33 -10.41
C VAL A 135 7.21 4.40 -11.40
N ALA A 136 6.01 4.93 -11.17
CA ALA A 136 5.53 6.14 -11.82
C ALA A 136 5.18 7.18 -10.75
N VAL A 137 5.32 8.44 -11.13
CA VAL A 137 4.93 9.59 -10.32
C VAL A 137 3.89 10.41 -11.07
N ILE A 138 3.04 11.09 -10.32
CA ILE A 138 2.15 12.10 -10.86
C ILE A 138 2.48 13.39 -10.12
N THR A 139 2.84 14.45 -10.84
CA THR A 139 3.05 15.78 -10.25
C THR A 139 2.09 16.79 -10.88
N ALA A 140 1.83 17.90 -10.19
CA ALA A 140 0.89 18.91 -10.66
C ALA A 140 1.34 19.58 -11.98
N ASP A 141 2.64 19.69 -12.21
CA ASP A 141 3.27 20.37 -13.33
C ASP A 141 3.56 19.45 -14.53
N GLN A 142 3.92 18.19 -14.28
CA GLN A 142 4.31 17.24 -15.34
C GLN A 142 3.25 16.18 -15.64
N GLY A 143 2.25 16.02 -14.77
CA GLY A 143 1.30 14.92 -14.88
C GLY A 143 1.99 13.57 -14.62
N PHE A 144 1.57 12.54 -15.34
CA PHE A 144 2.06 11.17 -15.17
C PHE A 144 3.43 10.97 -15.86
N THR A 145 4.41 10.49 -15.09
CA THR A 145 5.78 10.23 -15.57
C THR A 145 6.29 8.90 -15.02
N TRP A 146 6.86 8.06 -15.89
CA TRP A 146 7.60 6.87 -15.45
C TRP A 146 8.97 7.27 -14.90
N VAL A 147 9.24 6.89 -13.65
CA VAL A 147 10.58 6.98 -13.05
C VAL A 147 11.40 5.74 -13.39
N ASN A 148 10.76 4.58 -13.30
CA ASN A 148 11.31 3.30 -13.71
C ASN A 148 10.20 2.44 -14.33
N ARG A 149 10.44 1.91 -15.52
CA ARG A 149 9.50 1.02 -16.19
C ARG A 149 10.28 -0.11 -16.85
N LYS A 150 9.95 -1.34 -16.51
CA LYS A 150 10.46 -2.52 -17.20
C LYS A 150 10.13 -2.45 -18.68
N LYS A 151 11.13 -2.72 -19.51
CA LYS A 151 10.98 -2.99 -20.94
C LYS A 151 10.78 -4.48 -21.16
N LEU A 152 10.03 -4.84 -22.20
CA LEU A 152 9.91 -6.23 -22.62
C LEU A 152 11.27 -6.73 -23.12
N LYS A 153 11.60 -7.98 -22.84
CA LYS A 153 12.86 -8.58 -23.28
C LYS A 153 12.65 -10.01 -23.77
N ILE A 154 13.41 -10.42 -24.78
CA ILE A 154 13.57 -11.83 -25.18
C ILE A 154 15.07 -12.12 -25.31
N GLU A 155 15.56 -13.20 -24.67
CA GLU A 155 16.99 -13.57 -24.67
C GLU A 155 17.94 -12.41 -24.32
N GLY A 156 17.52 -11.54 -23.38
CA GLY A 156 18.29 -10.37 -22.95
C GLY A 156 18.23 -9.16 -23.88
N LYS A 157 17.61 -9.27 -25.06
CA LYS A 157 17.37 -8.15 -25.96
C LYS A 157 16.09 -7.43 -25.58
N GLU A 158 16.20 -6.12 -25.33
CA GLU A 158 15.02 -5.28 -25.09
C GLU A 158 14.23 -5.09 -26.38
N ILE A 159 12.90 -5.15 -26.26
CA ILE A 159 11.96 -4.87 -27.32
C ILE A 159 11.29 -3.54 -26.97
N ASP A 160 11.36 -2.59 -27.89
CA ASP A 160 10.56 -1.38 -27.83
C ASP A 160 9.23 -1.63 -28.53
N LEU A 161 8.12 -1.27 -27.88
CA LEU A 161 6.78 -1.38 -28.45
C LEU A 161 6.14 -0.01 -28.72
N ASP A 162 6.85 1.07 -28.38
CA ASP A 162 6.41 2.45 -28.61
C ASP A 162 6.79 2.94 -30.02
#